data_AF-A0A946XJ65-F1
#
_entry.id   AF-A0A946XJ65-F1
#
_cell.length_a   1.000
_cell.length_b   1.000
_cell.length_c   1.000
_cell.angle_alpha   90.00
_cell.angle_beta   90.00
_cell.angle_gamma   90.00
#
_symmetry.space_group_name_H-M   'P 1'
#
loop_
_entity.id
_entity.type
_entity.pdbx_description
1 polymer ?
#
loop_
_entity_poly.entity_id
_entity_poly.type
_entity_poly.pdbx_seq_one_letter_code
_entity_poly.pdbx_strand_id
1 'polypeptide(L)'
;MDKRTLTQNKAFHLYFKMLADELNSAGLDAKRVLKPEIDIPWTPDMIKRHLWKAVQDAMFEKDSTTKLTTKEVGEVYEVLNRHLGEKFSIHVPFPSEENA
;
A
#
# COMPACT_ATOMS: atom_id res chain seq x y z
N MET A 1 20.00 -1.07 -14.60
CA MET A 1 18.55 -1.08 -14.31
C MET A 1 18.30 -2.18 -13.32
N ASP A 2 18.37 -1.86 -12.03
CA ASP A 2 18.09 -2.79 -10.94
C ASP A 2 16.61 -3.14 -10.94
N LYS A 3 16.27 -4.23 -11.64
CA LYS A 3 14.93 -4.82 -11.60
C LYS A 3 14.76 -5.49 -10.23
N ARG A 4 13.62 -5.23 -9.58
CA ARG A 4 13.24 -5.89 -8.33
C ARG A 4 13.23 -7.41 -8.48
N THR A 5 13.73 -8.09 -7.47
CA THR A 5 13.75 -9.56 -7.42
C THR A 5 12.34 -10.13 -7.25
N LEU A 6 12.15 -11.42 -7.54
CA LEU A 6 10.88 -12.10 -7.31
C LEU A 6 10.45 -12.03 -5.83
N THR A 7 11.39 -12.12 -4.90
CA THR A 7 11.14 -11.96 -3.46
C THR A 7 10.66 -10.56 -3.12
N GLN A 8 11.28 -9.52 -3.68
CA GLN A 8 10.84 -8.13 -3.48
C GLN A 8 9.44 -7.88 -4.04
N ASN A 9 9.09 -8.50 -5.17
CA ASN A 9 7.71 -8.41 -5.70
C ASN A 9 6.71 -9.13 -4.79
N LYS A 10 7.05 -10.31 -4.24
CA LYS A 10 6.19 -11.01 -3.28
C LYS A 10 5.94 -10.19 -2.01
N ALA A 11 7.00 -9.61 -1.45
CA ALA A 11 6.90 -8.70 -0.30
C ALA A 11 5.96 -7.52 -0.58
N PHE A 12 6.03 -6.95 -1.79
CA PHE A 12 5.15 -5.87 -2.22
C PHE A 12 3.66 -6.25 -2.18
N HIS A 13 3.34 -7.43 -2.70
CA HIS A 13 1.96 -7.93 -2.70
C HIS A 13 1.49 -8.33 -1.30
N LEU A 14 2.39 -8.85 -0.47
CA LEU A 14 2.11 -9.19 0.93
C LEU A 14 1.81 -7.92 1.75
N TYR A 15 2.60 -6.85 1.55
CA TYR A 15 2.36 -5.56 2.20
C TYR A 15 0.94 -5.03 1.92
N PHE A 16 0.50 -5.08 0.66
CA PHE A 16 -0.85 -4.64 0.30
C PHE A 16 -1.95 -5.46 0.95
N LYS A 17 -1.70 -6.75 1.19
CA LYS A 17 -2.61 -7.60 1.93
C LYS A 17 -2.66 -7.21 3.40
N MET A 18 -1.51 -7.11 4.05
CA MET A 18 -1.41 -6.72 5.46
C MET A 18 -2.09 -5.36 5.71
N LEU A 19 -1.86 -4.40 4.82
CA LEU A 19 -2.47 -3.08 4.94
C LEU A 19 -3.99 -3.10 4.72
N ALA A 20 -4.48 -3.89 3.78
CA ALA A 20 -5.92 -4.07 3.60
C ALA A 20 -6.58 -4.69 4.84
N ASP A 21 -5.96 -5.73 5.41
CA ASP A 21 -6.46 -6.40 6.62
C ASP A 21 -6.50 -5.44 7.82
N GLU A 22 -5.45 -4.62 7.99
CA GLU A 22 -5.37 -3.64 9.08
C GLU A 22 -6.39 -2.50 8.93
N LEU A 23 -6.58 -1.97 7.71
CA LEU A 23 -7.60 -0.95 7.45
C LEU A 23 -9.02 -1.48 7.68
N ASN A 24 -9.28 -2.73 7.29
CA ASN A 24 -10.56 -3.39 7.56
C ASN A 24 -10.78 -3.62 9.06
N SER A 25 -9.75 -4.04 9.79
CA SER A 25 -9.78 -4.22 11.25
C SER A 25 -10.06 -2.90 11.97
N ALA A 26 -9.50 -1.80 11.47
CA ALA A 26 -9.73 -0.44 11.98
C ALA A 26 -11.11 0.14 11.61
N GLY A 27 -11.95 -0.60 10.88
CA GLY A 27 -13.27 -0.13 10.43
C GLY A 27 -13.20 0.99 9.39
N LEU A 28 -12.08 1.13 8.68
CA LEU A 28 -11.91 2.10 7.62
C LEU A 28 -12.33 1.47 6.30
N ASP A 29 -13.53 1.79 5.80
CA ASP A 29 -14.07 1.23 4.57
C ASP A 29 -13.70 2.05 3.32
N ALA A 30 -13.64 1.40 2.16
CA ALA A 30 -13.33 2.03 0.89
C ALA A 30 -14.59 2.60 0.22
N LYS A 31 -15.04 3.78 0.66
CA LYS A 31 -16.31 4.41 0.24
C LYS A 31 -16.44 4.60 -1.27
N ARG A 32 -17.56 4.13 -1.84
CA ARG A 32 -17.97 4.40 -3.24
C ARG A 32 -19.46 4.75 -3.32
N VAL A 33 -19.83 5.50 -4.38
CA VAL A 33 -21.09 6.22 -4.71
C VAL A 33 -22.46 5.56 -4.35
N LEU A 34 -22.50 4.30 -3.95
CA LEU A 34 -23.72 3.58 -3.56
C LEU A 34 -23.93 3.61 -2.03
N LYS A 35 -24.59 4.68 -1.56
CA LYS A 35 -25.21 4.82 -0.22
C LYS A 35 -24.29 4.70 1.01
N PRO A 36 -24.66 5.33 2.14
CA PRO A 36 -23.90 5.33 3.40
C PRO A 36 -23.85 3.98 4.15
N GLU A 37 -24.15 2.85 3.50
CA GLU A 37 -24.45 1.56 4.18
C GLU A 37 -23.69 0.35 3.60
N ILE A 38 -22.82 0.53 2.61
CA ILE A 38 -22.01 -0.58 2.09
C ILE A 38 -20.58 -0.41 2.57
N ASP A 39 -20.21 -1.15 3.60
CA ASP A 39 -18.82 -1.35 4.01
C ASP A 39 -18.09 -2.10 2.89
N ILE A 40 -17.30 -1.37 2.09
CA ILE A 40 -16.46 -1.98 1.06
C ILE A 40 -15.12 -2.32 1.71
N PRO A 41 -14.80 -3.61 1.90
CA PRO A 41 -13.53 -3.99 2.48
C PRO A 41 -12.39 -3.58 1.54
N TRP A 42 -11.29 -3.09 2.11
CA TRP A 42 -10.05 -2.92 1.40
C TRP A 42 -9.58 -4.26 0.86
N THR A 43 -9.15 -4.24 -0.40
CA THR A 43 -8.46 -5.36 -1.04
C THR A 43 -7.05 -4.92 -1.42
N PRO A 44 -6.10 -5.86 -1.57
CA PRO A 44 -4.73 -5.52 -1.97
C PRO A 44 -4.64 -4.71 -3.27
N ASP A 45 -5.56 -4.96 -4.22
CA ASP A 45 -5.62 -4.21 -5.48
C ASP A 45 -6.10 -2.76 -5.25
N MET A 46 -7.04 -2.53 -4.34
CA MET A 46 -7.48 -1.18 -3.98
C MET A 46 -6.39 -0.39 -3.30
N ILE A 47 -5.63 -1.00 -2.38
CA ILE A 47 -4.45 -0.38 -1.76
C ILE A 47 -3.44 0.01 -2.83
N LYS A 48 -3.12 -0.93 -3.73
CA LYS A 48 -2.18 -0.68 -4.83
C LYS A 48 -2.63 0.47 -5.73
N ARG A 49 -3.91 0.54 -6.09
CA ARG A 49 -4.44 1.53 -7.06
C ARG A 49 -4.71 2.90 -6.46
N HIS A 50 -5.24 2.94 -5.24
CA HIS A 50 -5.73 4.19 -4.66
C HIS A 50 -4.76 4.82 -3.68
N LEU A 51 -4.01 4.02 -2.92
CA LEU A 51 -3.03 4.54 -1.96
C LEU A 51 -1.63 4.56 -2.58
N TRP A 52 -1.15 3.40 -3.01
CA TRP A 52 0.22 3.26 -3.50
C TRP A 52 0.48 4.07 -4.77
N LYS A 53 -0.34 3.88 -5.80
CA LYS A 53 -0.17 4.61 -7.07
C LYS A 53 -0.29 6.12 -6.89
N ALA A 54 -1.17 6.61 -6.01
CA ALA A 54 -1.33 8.04 -5.77
C ALA A 54 -0.05 8.67 -5.19
N VAL A 55 0.57 8.02 -4.20
CA VAL A 55 1.83 8.49 -3.61
C VAL A 55 2.99 8.31 -4.58
N GLN A 56 3.05 7.19 -5.27
CA GLN A 56 4.05 6.92 -6.30
C GLN A 56 4.06 7.98 -7.40
N ASP A 57 2.89 8.32 -7.93
CA ASP A 57 2.74 9.30 -9.01
C ASP A 57 3.13 10.71 -8.51
N ALA A 58 2.70 11.08 -7.31
CA ALA A 58 3.04 12.35 -6.70
C ALA A 58 4.54 12.53 -6.43
N MET A 59 5.27 11.44 -6.12
CA MET A 59 6.71 11.50 -5.80
C MET A 59 7.62 11.33 -7.01
N PHE A 60 7.23 10.48 -7.97
CA PHE A 60 8.13 10.02 -9.03
C PHE A 60 7.54 10.14 -10.44
N GLU A 61 6.30 10.61 -10.61
CA GLU A 61 5.59 10.73 -11.89
C GLU A 61 5.59 9.41 -12.69
N LYS A 62 5.48 8.28 -11.98
CA LYS A 62 5.48 6.92 -12.54
C LYS A 62 4.10 6.30 -12.44
N ASP A 63 3.54 5.88 -13.58
CA ASP A 63 2.20 5.28 -13.67
C ASP A 63 2.12 3.81 -13.20
N SER A 64 3.25 3.12 -13.18
CA SER A 64 3.31 1.67 -12.94
C SER A 64 4.26 1.33 -11.82
N THR A 65 3.77 0.50 -10.90
CA THR A 65 4.59 -0.03 -9.80
C THR A 65 5.79 -0.81 -10.33
N THR A 66 5.79 -1.32 -11.58
CA THR A 66 6.93 -2.03 -12.18
C THR A 66 8.11 -1.12 -12.54
N LYS A 67 7.89 0.19 -12.68
CA LYS A 67 8.90 1.20 -13.01
C LYS A 67 9.66 1.71 -11.78
N LEU A 68 9.23 1.33 -10.58
CA LEU A 68 9.92 1.66 -9.34
C LEU A 68 11.14 0.75 -9.10
N THR A 69 12.21 1.38 -8.66
CA THR A 69 13.39 0.75 -8.07
C THR A 69 13.15 0.41 -6.60
N THR A 70 13.99 -0.45 -6.02
CA THR A 70 13.87 -0.85 -4.61
C THR A 70 13.97 0.33 -3.64
N LYS A 71 14.79 1.34 -3.97
CA LYS A 71 14.92 2.56 -3.15
C LYS A 71 13.63 3.37 -3.14
N GLU A 72 13.09 3.64 -4.33
CA GLU A 72 11.85 4.41 -4.48
C GLU A 72 10.66 3.69 -3.83
N VAL A 73 10.66 2.35 -3.82
CA VAL A 73 9.67 1.57 -3.06
C VAL A 73 9.73 1.86 -1.57
N GLY A 74 10.93 1.90 -0.98
CA GLY A 74 11.11 2.27 0.43
C GLY A 74 10.60 3.69 0.71
N GLU A 75 10.89 4.64 -0.18
CA GLU A 75 10.44 6.02 -0.04
C GLU A 75 8.91 6.16 -0.08
N VAL A 76 8.23 5.49 -1.03
CA VAL A 76 6.76 5.47 -1.11
C VAL A 76 6.16 4.83 0.15
N TYR A 77 6.75 3.73 0.63
CA TYR A 77 6.33 3.05 1.84
C TYR A 77 6.42 3.97 3.07
N GLU A 78 7.54 4.66 3.28
CA GLU A 78 7.74 5.54 4.43
C GLU A 78 6.70 6.68 4.45
N VAL A 79 6.41 7.27 3.29
CA VAL A 79 5.39 8.31 3.16
C VAL A 79 4.00 7.78 3.50
N LEU A 80 3.64 6.60 2.99
CA LEU A 80 2.37 5.94 3.30
C LEU A 80 2.25 5.57 4.77
N ASN A 81 3.27 4.92 5.31
CA ASN A 81 3.30 4.45 6.70
C ASN A 81 3.22 5.62 7.67
N ARG A 82 3.95 6.72 7.41
CA ARG A 82 3.83 7.95 8.19
C ARG A 82 2.42 8.53 8.11
N HIS A 83 1.85 8.66 6.90
CA HIS A 83 0.51 9.23 6.74
C HIS A 83 -0.58 8.43 7.45
N LEU A 84 -0.50 7.10 7.35
CA LEU A 84 -1.43 6.18 7.99
C LEU A 84 -1.26 6.16 9.51
N GLY A 85 -0.02 6.21 9.99
CA GLY A 85 0.30 6.32 11.41
C GLY A 85 -0.20 7.64 12.02
N GLU A 86 0.02 8.77 11.36
CA GLU A 86 -0.39 10.08 11.88
C GLU A 86 -1.91 10.29 11.86
N LYS A 87 -2.60 9.82 10.82
CA LYS A 87 -4.04 10.08 10.66
C LYS A 87 -4.94 8.99 11.21
N PHE A 88 -4.50 7.74 11.14
CA PHE A 88 -5.33 6.58 11.46
C PHE A 88 -4.73 5.72 12.58
N SER A 89 -3.56 6.08 13.11
CA SER A 89 -2.81 5.27 14.10
C SER A 89 -2.51 3.85 13.61
N ILE A 90 -2.44 3.66 12.28
CA ILE A 90 -2.18 2.37 11.63
C ILE A 90 -0.72 2.31 11.23
N HIS A 91 -0.02 1.28 11.68
CA HIS A 91 1.38 1.04 11.35
C HIS A 91 1.55 -0.39 10.85
N VAL A 92 1.86 -0.54 9.56
CA VAL A 92 2.03 -1.84 8.92
C VAL A 92 3.47 -1.95 8.45
N PRO A 93 4.31 -2.78 9.08
CA PRO A 93 5.70 -2.94 8.66
C PRO A 93 5.77 -3.54 7.26
N PHE A 94 6.72 -3.07 6.44
CA PHE A 94 7.00 -3.70 5.16
C PHE A 94 7.50 -5.15 5.39
N PRO A 95 6.91 -6.16 4.74
CA PRO A 95 7.28 -7.54 4.98
C PRO A 95 8.69 -7.84 4.45
N SER A 96 9.52 -8.37 5.33
CA SER A 96 10.87 -8.89 5.04
C SER A 96 10.89 -10.41 5.24
N GLU A 97 11.93 -11.10 4.80
CA GLU A 97 12.05 -12.57 4.99
C GLU A 97 11.94 -13.01 6.46
N GLU A 98 12.16 -12.09 7.40
CA GLU A 98 12.02 -12.32 8.85
C GLU A 98 10.57 -12.21 9.35
N ASN A 99 9.66 -11.60 8.57
CA ASN A 99 8.28 -11.29 8.95
C ASN A 99 7.24 -11.68 7.87
N ALA A 100 7.62 -12.52 6.90
CA ALA A 100 6.81 -12.90 5.72
C ALA A 100 6.14 -14.27 5.82
#